data_AF-A0A368KW03-F1
#
_entry.id   AF-A0A368KW03-F1
#
_cell.length_a   1.000
_cell.length_b   1.000
_cell.length_c   1.000
_cell.angle_alpha   90.00
_cell.angle_beta   90.00
_cell.angle_gamma   90.00
#
_symmetry.space_group_name_H-M   'P 1'
#
loop_
_entity.id
_entity.type
_entity.pdbx_description
1 polymer ?
#
loop_
_entity_poly.entity_id
_entity_poly.type
_entity_poly.pdbx_seq_one_letter_code
_entity_poly.pdbx_strand_id
1 'polypeptide(L)'
;MLCRLLQCCFIFGVTALPLELADAQVVIDNNNQRPFIYSLSPHMEVGLVFGQAELIRSQAEAAVDYQTARTIAAEAYNMELDNALKTVDIYFRRRELRDAKVLKNHLDEADKRKTGALRRLVDHPEMTGEGITNGKALNTMKEALRSSVLSFAYLNEDYEVADLMSRLQLTPKDLSKINLRLTNVRGETGTFRADTGQLNTFQWWPKLLRDDRFKTEREAIEANLASIRQAASQQSEIDPQLTAQLESSILALANKFLAEVDGQAMARKGVQDYYIYRESETHLQSLSHAARRLKQVGKADGALILSGYTPSIDGQNLTSLLSYMVRNGVEFAPPEPGNENTYEKLFEMAKGLYVATSSSNGSP
;
A
#
# COMPACT_ATOMS: atom_id res chain seq x y z
N MET A 1 16.21 32.15 -3.64
CA MET A 1 17.13 32.97 -4.48
C MET A 1 16.28 33.90 -5.33
N LEU A 2 15.82 34.97 -4.70
CA LEU A 2 14.91 35.97 -5.25
C LEU A 2 15.63 37.29 -5.06
N CYS A 3 16.42 37.71 -6.06
CA CYS A 3 16.98 39.05 -6.12
C CYS A 3 17.69 39.28 -7.46
N ARG A 4 17.36 40.42 -8.08
CA ARG A 4 18.07 41.12 -9.15
C ARG A 4 17.81 40.67 -10.58
N LEU A 5 16.86 41.36 -11.22
CA LEU A 5 17.03 41.91 -12.58
C LEU A 5 15.90 42.90 -12.85
N LEU A 6 16.07 44.13 -12.36
CA LEU A 6 15.21 45.27 -12.67
C LEU A 6 16.10 46.51 -12.68
N GLN A 7 16.87 46.67 -13.75
CA GLN A 7 17.62 47.90 -14.00
C GLN A 7 18.03 48.01 -15.49
N CYS A 8 17.06 48.30 -16.35
CA CYS A 8 17.32 48.92 -17.64
C CYS A 8 16.39 50.12 -17.77
N CYS A 9 16.89 51.27 -17.30
CA CYS A 9 16.29 52.57 -17.55
C CYS A 9 16.33 52.85 -19.06
N PHE A 10 15.15 52.81 -19.69
CA PHE A 10 14.92 53.44 -20.99
C PHE A 10 14.96 54.96 -20.78
N ILE A 11 16.13 55.55 -21.00
CA ILE A 11 16.25 57.00 -21.19
C ILE A 11 16.01 57.24 -22.68
N PHE A 12 14.76 57.45 -23.08
CA PHE A 12 14.45 58.09 -24.35
C PHE A 12 14.82 59.57 -24.20
N GLY A 13 16.09 59.88 -24.51
CA GLY A 13 16.53 61.24 -24.77
C GLY A 13 15.90 61.71 -26.08
N VAL A 14 14.66 62.21 -26.02
CA VAL A 14 14.12 63.06 -27.06
C VAL A 14 14.88 64.38 -26.97
N THR A 15 16.03 64.46 -27.64
CA THR A 15 16.64 65.74 -27.95
C THR A 15 15.70 66.44 -28.92
N ALA A 16 14.82 67.29 -28.39
CA ALA A 16 14.15 68.32 -29.15
C ALA A 16 15.24 69.23 -29.72
N LEU A 17 15.72 68.91 -30.93
CA LEU A 17 16.43 69.87 -31.76
C LEU A 17 15.42 70.99 -32.05
N PRO A 18 15.68 72.24 -31.64
CA PRO A 18 14.87 73.34 -32.09
C PRO A 18 14.96 73.34 -33.63
N LEU A 19 13.82 73.18 -34.28
CA LEU A 19 13.66 73.59 -35.67
C LEU A 19 13.92 75.10 -35.68
N GLU A 20 15.17 75.50 -35.95
CA GLU A 20 15.45 76.82 -36.46
C GLU A 20 14.67 76.92 -37.77
N LEU A 21 13.52 77.59 -37.71
CA LEU A 21 12.87 78.14 -38.88
C LEU A 21 13.93 78.98 -39.56
N ALA A 22 14.40 78.52 -40.72
CA ALA A 22 15.31 79.28 -41.55
C ALA A 22 14.68 80.66 -41.76
N ASP A 23 15.27 81.68 -41.12
CA ASP A 23 14.85 83.06 -41.30
C ASP A 23 14.87 83.35 -42.80
N ALA A 24 13.70 83.74 -43.33
CA ALA A 24 13.59 84.17 -44.71
C ALA A 24 14.67 85.22 -44.96
N GLN A 25 15.56 84.94 -45.91
CA GLN A 25 16.69 85.81 -46.21
C GLN A 25 16.14 87.11 -46.83
N VAL A 26 15.87 88.11 -45.99
CA VAL A 26 15.46 89.44 -46.43
C VAL A 26 16.73 90.20 -46.79
N VAL A 27 17.08 90.18 -48.08
CA VAL A 27 18.09 91.08 -48.63
C VAL A 27 17.45 92.46 -48.75
N ILE A 28 17.84 93.39 -47.88
CA ILE A 28 17.42 94.79 -47.98
C ILE A 28 18.32 95.46 -49.01
N ASP A 29 17.77 95.70 -50.22
CA ASP A 29 18.38 96.57 -51.21
C ASP A 29 18.19 98.04 -50.76
N ASN A 30 19.27 98.82 -50.73
CA ASN A 30 19.27 100.21 -50.26
C ASN A 30 18.65 101.19 -51.28
N ASN A 31 18.13 100.70 -52.41
CA ASN A 31 17.40 101.52 -53.37
C ASN A 31 15.89 101.25 -53.30
N ASN A 32 15.23 102.14 -52.55
CA ASN A 32 13.80 102.32 -52.38
C ASN A 32 12.92 101.89 -53.58
N GLN A 33 12.29 100.71 -53.51
CA GLN A 33 10.82 100.49 -53.63
C GLN A 33 10.43 98.99 -53.61
N ARG A 34 9.76 98.60 -52.50
CA ARG A 34 9.08 97.31 -52.18
C ARG A 34 9.97 96.11 -51.79
N PRO A 35 9.74 95.48 -50.62
CA PRO A 35 10.39 94.22 -50.27
C PRO A 35 9.92 93.11 -51.22
N PHE A 36 10.84 92.52 -52.00
CA PHE A 36 10.60 91.25 -52.67
C PHE A 36 10.72 90.14 -51.61
N ILE A 37 9.58 89.60 -51.19
CA ILE A 37 9.56 88.33 -50.47
C ILE A 37 9.86 87.28 -51.52
N TYR A 38 11.01 86.58 -51.43
CA TYR A 38 11.22 85.35 -52.18
C TYR A 38 10.16 84.35 -51.70
N SER A 39 9.03 84.27 -52.38
CA SER A 39 8.18 83.10 -52.29
C SER A 39 9.05 81.92 -52.71
N LEU A 40 9.13 80.89 -51.88
CA LEU A 40 9.89 79.68 -52.12
C LEU A 40 9.73 79.27 -53.60
N SER A 41 10.86 79.07 -54.29
CA SER A 41 10.83 78.62 -55.69
C SER A 41 9.94 77.38 -55.81
N PRO A 42 9.05 77.27 -56.82
CA PRO A 42 8.18 76.10 -57.00
C PRO A 42 8.93 74.76 -56.97
N HIS A 43 10.22 74.77 -57.34
CA HIS A 43 11.09 73.59 -57.29
C HIS A 43 11.43 73.14 -55.86
N MET A 44 11.52 74.06 -54.90
CA MET A 44 11.73 73.72 -53.48
C MET A 44 10.46 73.17 -52.82
N GLU A 45 9.28 73.70 -53.18
CA GLU A 45 8.00 73.19 -52.68
C GLU A 45 7.78 71.74 -53.15
N VAL A 46 8.10 71.44 -54.40
CA VAL A 46 8.06 70.06 -54.94
C VAL A 46 9.04 69.14 -54.20
N GLY A 47 10.25 69.59 -53.91
CA GLY A 47 11.24 68.83 -53.13
C GLY A 47 10.77 68.52 -51.69
N LEU A 48 10.12 69.48 -51.03
CA LEU A 48 9.53 69.28 -49.71
C LEU A 48 8.39 68.26 -49.73
N VAL A 49 7.50 68.32 -50.74
CA VAL A 49 6.41 67.35 -50.90
C VAL A 49 6.96 65.94 -51.13
N PHE A 50 8.00 65.77 -51.95
CA PHE A 50 8.64 64.47 -52.16
C PHE A 50 9.33 63.94 -50.89
N GLY A 51 10.07 64.79 -50.18
CA GLY A 51 10.71 64.41 -48.91
C GLY A 51 9.70 63.99 -47.84
N GLN A 52 8.58 64.70 -47.73
CA GLN A 52 7.47 64.33 -46.83
C GLN A 52 6.82 63.00 -47.25
N ALA A 53 6.59 62.80 -48.56
CA ALA A 53 6.01 61.56 -49.07
C ALA A 53 6.94 60.36 -48.81
N GLU A 54 8.25 60.52 -48.98
CA GLU A 54 9.24 59.46 -48.70
C GLU A 54 9.37 59.17 -47.19
N LEU A 55 9.28 60.20 -46.35
CA LEU A 55 9.21 60.04 -44.89
C LEU A 55 7.95 59.26 -44.46
N ILE A 56 6.78 59.60 -45.02
CA ILE A 56 5.53 58.86 -44.73
C ILE A 56 5.64 57.41 -45.23
N ARG A 57 6.20 57.19 -46.42
CA ARG A 57 6.41 55.84 -46.97
C ARG A 57 7.34 55.01 -46.08
N SER A 58 8.50 55.55 -45.70
CA SER A 58 9.46 54.84 -44.84
C SER A 58 8.90 54.57 -43.44
N GLN A 59 8.08 55.47 -42.89
CA GLN A 59 7.35 55.22 -41.64
C GLN A 59 6.32 54.10 -41.80
N ALA A 60 5.60 54.05 -42.92
CA ALA A 60 4.64 53.00 -43.21
C ALA A 60 5.33 51.64 -43.41
N GLU A 61 6.44 51.60 -44.16
CA GLU A 61 7.27 50.40 -44.34
C GLU A 61 7.81 49.90 -43.00
N ALA A 62 8.39 50.80 -42.18
CA ALA A 62 8.85 50.45 -40.85
C ALA A 62 7.71 49.91 -39.96
N ALA A 63 6.51 50.49 -40.03
CA ALA A 63 5.36 50.01 -39.28
C ALA A 63 4.94 48.58 -39.68
N VAL A 64 4.98 48.26 -40.98
CA VAL A 64 4.72 46.90 -41.49
C VAL A 64 5.80 45.93 -41.03
N ASP A 65 7.08 46.33 -41.09
CA ASP A 65 8.19 45.50 -40.62
C ASP A 65 8.10 45.22 -39.12
N TYR A 66 7.76 46.23 -38.31
CA TYR A 66 7.54 46.04 -36.88
C TYR A 66 6.35 45.12 -36.57
N GLN A 67 5.25 45.22 -37.33
CA GLN A 67 4.12 44.30 -37.18
C GLN A 67 4.52 42.87 -37.54
N THR A 68 5.22 42.69 -38.66
CA THR A 68 5.70 41.38 -39.12
C THR A 68 6.71 40.77 -38.14
N ALA A 69 7.62 41.58 -37.59
CA ALA A 69 8.55 41.12 -36.56
C ALA A 69 7.82 40.69 -35.27
N ARG A 70 6.76 41.40 -34.89
CA ARG A 70 5.92 41.03 -33.73
C ARG A 70 5.16 39.73 -33.95
N THR A 71 4.61 39.50 -35.15
CA THR A 71 3.92 38.24 -35.45
C THR A 71 4.89 37.07 -35.43
N ILE A 72 6.05 37.21 -36.06
CA ILE A 72 7.11 36.19 -36.04
C ILE A 72 7.57 35.91 -34.59
N ALA A 73 7.77 36.94 -33.78
CA ALA A 73 8.15 36.77 -32.38
C ALA A 73 7.06 36.05 -31.56
N ALA A 74 5.78 36.37 -31.78
CA ALA A 74 4.66 35.71 -31.10
C ALA A 74 4.52 34.24 -31.52
N GLU A 75 4.71 33.93 -32.80
CA GLU A 75 4.71 32.55 -33.30
C GLU A 75 5.87 31.73 -32.71
N ALA A 76 7.08 32.30 -32.68
CA ALA A 76 8.24 31.66 -32.06
C ALA A 76 7.98 31.37 -30.57
N TYR A 77 7.42 32.33 -29.84
CA TYR A 77 7.07 32.15 -28.43
C TYR A 77 6.01 31.06 -28.21
N ASN A 78 4.99 30.99 -29.06
CA ASN A 78 3.99 29.91 -29.00
C ASN A 78 4.62 28.53 -29.25
N MET A 79 5.54 28.42 -30.21
CA MET A 79 6.26 27.17 -30.46
C MET A 79 7.16 26.77 -29.28
N GLU A 80 7.79 27.73 -28.60
CA GLU A 80 8.56 27.48 -27.38
C GLU A 80 7.67 26.93 -26.25
N LEU A 81 6.49 27.51 -26.04
CA LEU A 81 5.52 27.03 -25.05
C LEU A 81 5.03 25.62 -25.38
N ASP A 82 4.70 25.34 -26.65
CA ASP A 82 4.30 23.99 -27.10
C ASP A 82 5.41 22.96 -26.87
N ASN A 83 6.66 23.32 -27.15
CA ASN A 83 7.81 22.46 -26.90
C ASN A 83 8.03 22.22 -25.41
N ALA A 84 7.83 23.24 -24.57
CA ALA A 84 7.89 23.12 -23.12
C ALA A 84 6.80 22.16 -22.59
N LEU A 85 5.55 22.32 -23.03
CA LEU A 85 4.43 21.44 -22.68
C LEU A 85 4.69 20.00 -23.11
N LYS A 86 5.10 19.78 -24.37
CA LYS A 86 5.46 18.44 -24.88
C LYS A 86 6.57 17.80 -24.07
N THR A 87 7.55 18.57 -23.61
CA THR A 87 8.66 18.06 -22.78
C THR A 87 8.15 17.55 -21.44
N VAL A 88 7.23 18.29 -20.80
CA VAL A 88 6.61 17.90 -19.53
C VAL A 88 5.75 16.64 -19.72
N ASP A 89 4.94 16.58 -20.79
CA ASP A 89 4.13 15.40 -21.10
C ASP A 89 4.99 14.15 -21.34
N ILE A 90 6.07 14.30 -22.11
CA ILE A 90 7.03 13.20 -22.35
C ILE A 90 7.67 12.74 -21.04
N TYR A 91 7.99 13.67 -20.13
CA TYR A 91 8.52 13.33 -18.81
C TYR A 91 7.55 12.48 -17.99
N PHE A 92 6.28 12.88 -17.88
CA PHE A 92 5.29 12.13 -17.10
C PHE A 92 4.98 10.77 -17.74
N ARG A 93 4.84 10.69 -19.07
CA ARG A 93 4.66 9.41 -19.78
C ARG A 93 5.83 8.46 -19.53
N ARG A 94 7.07 8.96 -19.55
CA ARG A 94 8.26 8.15 -19.23
C ARG A 94 8.25 7.66 -17.79
N ARG A 95 7.77 8.48 -16.85
CA ARG A 95 7.64 8.11 -15.45
C ARG A 95 6.57 7.03 -15.25
N GLU A 96 5.39 7.18 -15.83
CA GLU A 96 4.33 6.16 -15.79
C GLU A 96 4.81 4.82 -16.32
N LEU A 97 5.48 4.80 -17.48
CA LEU A 97 6.05 3.58 -18.06
C LEU A 97 7.13 2.96 -17.17
N ARG A 98 7.94 3.79 -16.50
CA ARG A 98 8.95 3.32 -15.54
C ARG A 98 8.28 2.69 -14.33
N ASP A 99 7.32 3.37 -13.73
CA ASP A 99 6.63 2.94 -12.52
C ASP A 99 5.85 1.64 -12.79
N ALA A 100 5.19 1.54 -13.95
CA ALA A 100 4.56 0.30 -14.41
C ALA A 100 5.56 -0.84 -14.60
N LYS A 101 6.74 -0.57 -15.17
CA LYS A 101 7.82 -1.57 -15.33
C LYS A 101 8.39 -2.01 -13.98
N VAL A 102 8.59 -1.08 -13.05
CA VAL A 102 9.09 -1.38 -11.70
C VAL A 102 8.07 -2.24 -10.95
N LEU A 103 6.79 -1.87 -10.99
CA LEU A 103 5.73 -2.67 -10.39
C LEU A 103 5.66 -4.07 -10.99
N LYS A 104 5.71 -4.18 -12.33
CA LYS A 104 5.76 -5.47 -13.02
C LYS A 104 6.96 -6.31 -12.57
N ASN A 105 8.16 -5.73 -12.51
CA ASN A 105 9.35 -6.45 -12.05
C ASN A 105 9.20 -6.95 -10.60
N HIS A 106 8.62 -6.14 -9.71
CA HIS A 106 8.35 -6.55 -8.32
C HIS A 106 7.35 -7.70 -8.24
N LEU A 107 6.29 -7.67 -9.06
CA LEU A 107 5.32 -8.77 -9.16
C LEU A 107 5.98 -10.04 -9.73
N ASP A 108 6.72 -9.92 -10.83
CA ASP A 108 7.44 -11.04 -11.45
C ASP A 108 8.46 -11.66 -10.47
N GLU A 109 9.18 -10.84 -9.69
CA GLU A 109 10.07 -11.33 -8.65
C GLU A 109 9.34 -12.02 -7.50
N ALA A 110 8.21 -11.47 -7.06
CA ALA A 110 7.38 -12.09 -6.03
C ALA A 110 6.85 -13.45 -6.50
N ASP A 111 6.38 -13.54 -7.74
CA ASP A 111 5.91 -14.79 -8.35
C ASP A 111 7.04 -15.81 -8.51
N LYS A 112 8.23 -15.38 -8.95
CA LYS A 112 9.43 -16.25 -9.00
C LYS A 112 9.81 -16.79 -7.62
N ARG A 113 9.75 -15.95 -6.57
CA ARG A 113 10.02 -16.38 -5.19
C ARG A 113 8.96 -17.37 -4.70
N LYS A 114 7.68 -17.12 -4.99
CA LYS A 114 6.55 -17.98 -4.62
C LYS A 114 6.63 -19.34 -5.31
N THR A 115 6.84 -19.36 -6.62
CA THR A 115 7.01 -20.59 -7.41
C THR A 115 8.25 -21.37 -6.99
N GLY A 116 9.39 -20.69 -6.75
CA GLY A 116 10.59 -21.32 -6.23
C GLY A 116 10.40 -21.93 -4.84
N ALA A 117 9.70 -21.23 -3.93
CA ALA A 117 9.37 -21.75 -2.61
C ALA A 117 8.43 -22.97 -2.69
N LEU A 118 7.40 -22.91 -3.54
CA LEU A 118 6.48 -24.02 -3.76
C LEU A 118 7.20 -25.25 -4.33
N ARG A 119 8.09 -25.04 -5.32
CA ARG A 119 8.88 -26.13 -5.90
C ARG A 119 9.77 -26.80 -4.85
N ARG A 120 10.44 -26.02 -3.99
CA ARG A 120 11.22 -26.56 -2.87
C ARG A 120 10.36 -27.36 -1.89
N LEU A 121 9.17 -26.86 -1.57
CA LEU A 121 8.23 -27.56 -0.68
C LEU A 121 7.77 -28.91 -1.24
N VAL A 122 7.49 -28.97 -2.54
CA VAL A 122 7.00 -30.19 -3.19
C VAL A 122 8.14 -31.19 -3.44
N ASP A 123 9.23 -30.72 -4.05
CA ASP A 123 10.34 -31.57 -4.52
C ASP A 123 11.30 -31.97 -3.38
N HIS A 124 11.50 -31.08 -2.40
CA HIS A 124 12.49 -31.21 -1.33
C HIS A 124 11.93 -30.83 0.06
N PRO A 125 10.90 -31.55 0.56
CA PRO A 125 10.28 -31.25 1.85
C PRO A 125 11.26 -31.31 3.02
N GLU A 126 12.30 -32.15 2.95
CA GLU A 126 13.34 -32.32 3.96
C GLU A 126 14.13 -31.04 4.25
N MET A 127 14.29 -30.17 3.25
CA MET A 127 14.99 -28.89 3.41
C MET A 127 14.13 -27.81 4.07
N THR A 128 12.82 -28.06 4.25
CA THR A 128 11.86 -27.07 4.76
C THR A 128 11.26 -27.46 6.11
N GLY A 129 11.84 -28.43 6.82
CA GLY A 129 11.28 -29.02 8.06
C GLY A 129 10.72 -27.99 9.06
N GLU A 130 11.47 -26.94 9.38
CA GLU A 130 11.01 -25.87 10.31
C GLU A 130 9.83 -25.05 9.76
N GLY A 131 9.73 -24.91 8.43
CA GLY A 131 8.60 -24.25 7.78
C GLY A 131 7.32 -25.09 7.77
N ILE A 132 7.46 -26.42 7.79
CA ILE A 132 6.34 -27.38 7.89
C ILE A 132 5.79 -27.34 9.31
N THR A 133 6.66 -27.49 10.31
CA THR A 133 6.26 -27.46 11.72
C THR A 133 5.63 -26.12 12.08
N ASN A 134 6.12 -24.97 11.58
CA ASN A 134 5.54 -23.66 11.88
C ASN A 134 4.25 -23.31 11.10
N GLY A 135 3.72 -24.19 10.24
CA GLY A 135 2.51 -23.95 9.43
C GLY A 135 2.69 -22.99 8.25
N LYS A 136 3.88 -22.42 8.04
CA LYS A 136 4.19 -21.54 6.91
C LYS A 136 4.15 -22.28 5.57
N ALA A 137 4.61 -23.53 5.56
CA ALA A 137 4.51 -24.41 4.40
C ALA A 137 3.05 -24.69 4.05
N LEU A 138 2.22 -25.00 5.05
CA LEU A 138 0.77 -25.20 4.87
C LEU A 138 0.08 -23.97 4.29
N ASN A 139 0.43 -22.77 4.76
CA ASN A 139 -0.11 -21.53 4.20
C ASN A 139 0.32 -21.29 2.74
N THR A 140 1.54 -21.70 2.38
CA THR A 140 2.02 -21.64 0.99
C THR A 140 1.26 -22.64 0.10
N MET A 141 1.05 -23.86 0.60
CA MET A 141 0.28 -24.90 -0.09
C MET A 141 -1.19 -24.51 -0.25
N LYS A 142 -1.83 -23.94 0.79
CA LYS A 142 -3.18 -23.38 0.74
C LYS A 142 -3.32 -22.41 -0.43
N GLU A 143 -2.37 -21.49 -0.56
CA GLU A 143 -2.41 -20.48 -1.62
C GLU A 143 -2.21 -21.09 -3.02
N ALA A 144 -1.35 -22.10 -3.15
CA ALA A 144 -1.17 -22.84 -4.40
C ALA A 144 -2.42 -23.66 -4.79
N LEU A 145 -3.11 -24.20 -3.80
CA LEU A 145 -4.33 -25.00 -3.94
C LEU A 145 -5.61 -24.18 -4.02
N ARG A 146 -5.51 -22.85 -3.98
CA ARG A 146 -6.66 -21.93 -3.85
C ARG A 146 -7.74 -22.17 -4.90
N SER A 147 -7.35 -22.35 -6.16
CA SER A 147 -8.29 -22.60 -7.26
C SER A 147 -8.93 -23.99 -7.16
N SER A 148 -8.12 -25.03 -6.98
CA SER A 148 -8.56 -26.43 -6.93
C SER A 148 -9.49 -26.71 -5.74
N VAL A 149 -9.16 -26.16 -4.57
CA VAL A 149 -9.94 -26.37 -3.35
C VAL A 149 -11.31 -25.70 -3.41
N LEU A 150 -11.44 -24.59 -4.14
CA LEU A 150 -12.74 -23.96 -4.35
C LEU A 150 -13.61 -24.74 -5.35
N SER A 151 -13.03 -25.45 -6.31
CA SER A 151 -13.78 -26.26 -7.27
C SER A 151 -14.29 -27.57 -6.67
N PHE A 152 -13.56 -28.19 -5.73
CA PHE A 152 -14.03 -29.43 -5.07
C PHE A 152 -15.36 -29.27 -4.33
N ALA A 153 -15.67 -28.07 -3.83
CA ALA A 153 -16.97 -27.79 -3.21
C ALA A 153 -18.17 -28.02 -4.16
N TYR A 154 -17.95 -27.98 -5.48
CA TYR A 154 -18.98 -28.18 -6.50
C TYR A 154 -18.93 -29.58 -7.14
N LEU A 155 -17.92 -30.40 -6.85
CA LEU A 155 -17.67 -31.70 -7.48
C LEU A 155 -17.96 -32.89 -6.56
N ASN A 156 -18.68 -32.67 -5.44
CA ASN A 156 -18.96 -33.70 -4.44
C ASN A 156 -19.77 -34.91 -4.98
N GLU A 157 -20.36 -34.81 -6.16
CA GLU A 157 -21.16 -35.88 -6.79
C GLU A 157 -20.30 -36.90 -7.58
N ASP A 158 -19.03 -36.60 -7.82
CA ASP A 158 -18.12 -37.50 -8.53
C ASP A 158 -17.49 -38.54 -7.59
N TYR A 159 -17.54 -39.82 -7.99
CA TYR A 159 -17.04 -40.95 -7.20
C TYR A 159 -15.52 -40.87 -6.99
N GLU A 160 -14.75 -40.42 -7.98
CA GLU A 160 -13.29 -40.30 -7.85
C GLU A 160 -12.92 -39.20 -6.85
N VAL A 161 -13.68 -38.11 -6.84
CA VAL A 161 -13.54 -37.02 -5.88
C VAL A 161 -13.94 -37.49 -4.49
N ALA A 162 -15.01 -38.28 -4.37
CA ALA A 162 -15.44 -38.84 -3.08
C ALA A 162 -14.38 -39.76 -2.45
N ASP A 163 -13.72 -40.62 -3.25
CA ASP A 163 -12.61 -41.45 -2.75
C ASP A 163 -11.43 -40.61 -2.28
N LEU A 164 -11.04 -39.60 -3.06
CA LEU A 164 -9.97 -38.67 -2.69
C LEU A 164 -10.31 -37.89 -1.40
N MET A 165 -11.56 -37.44 -1.27
CA MET A 165 -12.06 -36.75 -0.06
C MET A 165 -12.06 -37.66 1.17
N SER A 166 -12.29 -38.96 1.01
CA SER A 166 -12.22 -39.94 2.10
C SER A 166 -10.81 -40.07 2.67
N ARG A 167 -9.77 -39.99 1.82
CA ARG A 167 -8.36 -40.06 2.23
C ARG A 167 -7.90 -38.79 2.95
N LEU A 168 -8.61 -37.68 2.77
CA LEU A 168 -8.31 -36.37 3.33
C LEU A 168 -9.15 -36.04 4.58
N GLN A 169 -9.84 -37.03 5.16
CA GLN A 169 -10.65 -36.83 6.36
C GLN A 169 -9.81 -36.40 7.56
N LEU A 170 -10.31 -35.40 8.28
CA LEU A 170 -9.71 -34.92 9.51
C LEU A 170 -10.46 -35.51 10.68
N THR A 171 -9.75 -36.20 11.57
CA THR A 171 -10.36 -36.71 12.79
C THR A 171 -10.61 -35.56 13.77
N PRO A 172 -11.58 -35.66 14.70
CA PRO A 172 -11.76 -34.66 15.75
C PRO A 172 -10.49 -34.42 16.57
N LYS A 173 -9.66 -35.46 16.74
CA LYS A 173 -8.35 -35.37 17.37
C LYS A 173 -7.38 -34.51 16.56
N ASP A 174 -7.38 -34.61 15.24
CA ASP A 174 -6.56 -33.77 14.36
C ASP A 174 -7.02 -32.31 14.46
N LEU A 175 -8.33 -32.03 14.34
CA LEU A 175 -8.89 -30.67 14.44
C LEU A 175 -8.52 -29.99 15.76
N SER A 176 -8.53 -30.74 16.85
CA SER A 176 -8.14 -30.24 18.16
C SER A 176 -6.68 -29.73 18.17
N LYS A 177 -5.80 -30.25 17.32
CA LYS A 177 -4.39 -29.87 17.29
C LYS A 177 -4.07 -28.76 16.29
N ILE A 178 -5.07 -28.29 15.55
CA ILE A 178 -4.91 -27.29 14.50
C ILE A 178 -5.29 -25.92 15.03
N ASN A 179 -4.32 -25.01 14.98
CA ASN A 179 -4.54 -23.60 15.29
C ASN A 179 -4.65 -22.80 14.00
N LEU A 180 -5.70 -21.99 13.94
CA LEU A 180 -6.01 -21.10 12.84
C LEU A 180 -5.87 -19.66 13.29
N ARG A 181 -5.42 -18.79 12.39
CA ARG A 181 -5.24 -17.36 12.58
C ARG A 181 -6.12 -16.62 11.60
N LEU A 182 -7.01 -15.77 12.12
CA LEU A 182 -7.78 -14.81 11.34
C LEU A 182 -7.12 -13.44 11.44
N THR A 183 -6.87 -12.81 10.30
CA THR A 183 -6.44 -11.40 10.23
C THR A 183 -7.60 -10.58 9.67
N ASN A 184 -8.16 -9.69 10.48
CA ASN A 184 -9.25 -8.82 10.04
C ASN A 184 -8.72 -7.66 9.16
N VAL A 185 -9.62 -6.99 8.43
CA VAL A 185 -9.30 -5.82 7.56
C VAL A 185 -8.59 -4.70 8.33
N ARG A 186 -8.83 -4.60 9.64
CA ARG A 186 -8.17 -3.64 10.54
C ARG A 186 -6.78 -4.06 11.02
N GLY A 187 -6.26 -5.19 10.55
CA GLY A 187 -4.96 -5.75 10.97
C GLY A 187 -4.98 -6.47 12.32
N GLU A 188 -6.13 -6.55 12.99
CA GLU A 188 -6.29 -7.33 14.22
C GLU A 188 -6.18 -8.82 13.91
N THR A 189 -5.29 -9.52 14.62
CA THR A 189 -5.10 -10.96 14.49
C THR A 189 -5.71 -11.69 15.69
N GLY A 190 -6.39 -12.79 15.44
CA GLY A 190 -6.91 -13.68 16.48
C GLY A 190 -6.66 -15.13 16.12
N THR A 191 -6.22 -15.91 17.10
CA THR A 191 -6.02 -17.36 16.94
C THR A 191 -7.20 -18.13 17.53
N PHE A 192 -7.54 -19.26 16.91
CA PHE A 192 -8.61 -20.15 17.33
C PHE A 192 -8.29 -21.59 16.96
N ARG A 193 -8.85 -22.56 17.70
CA ARG A 193 -8.72 -23.98 17.35
C ARG A 193 -9.76 -24.37 16.30
N ALA A 194 -9.39 -25.25 15.39
CA ALA A 194 -10.26 -25.74 14.33
C ALA A 194 -11.40 -26.65 14.85
N ASP A 195 -11.29 -27.22 16.05
CA ASP A 195 -12.35 -28.05 16.64
C ASP A 195 -13.54 -27.26 17.16
N THR A 196 -13.31 -26.02 17.60
CA THR A 196 -14.28 -25.22 18.36
C THR A 196 -14.72 -23.99 17.61
N GLY A 197 -13.89 -23.43 16.71
CA GLY A 197 -14.20 -22.16 16.03
C GLY A 197 -14.18 -20.95 16.96
N GLN A 198 -13.73 -21.13 18.20
CA GLN A 198 -13.76 -20.12 19.24
C GLN A 198 -12.46 -19.32 19.22
N LEU A 199 -12.60 -18.02 18.98
CA LEU A 199 -11.52 -17.06 19.05
C LEU A 199 -10.97 -16.96 20.46
N ASN A 200 -9.65 -16.83 20.56
CA ASN A 200 -8.96 -16.52 21.81
C ASN A 200 -9.11 -17.62 22.88
N THR A 201 -9.06 -18.88 22.47
CA THR A 201 -8.76 -19.99 23.37
C THR A 201 -7.26 -19.96 23.69
N PHE A 202 -6.86 -19.14 24.66
CA PHE A 202 -5.49 -19.12 25.19
C PHE A 202 -5.26 -20.38 26.03
N GLN A 203 -5.06 -21.52 25.38
CA GLN A 203 -4.86 -22.80 26.09
C GLN A 203 -3.40 -23.02 26.48
N TRP A 204 -2.50 -22.24 25.90
CA TRP A 204 -1.07 -22.38 26.10
C TRP A 204 -0.41 -21.04 26.43
N TRP A 205 0.29 -21.01 27.57
CA TRP A 205 1.08 -19.87 28.02
C TRP A 205 2.54 -20.03 27.57
N PRO A 206 3.21 -18.96 27.09
CA PRO A 206 4.65 -18.94 26.86
C PRO A 206 5.47 -19.33 28.09
N LYS A 207 6.67 -19.88 27.89
CA LYS A 207 7.49 -20.46 28.96
C LYS A 207 7.67 -19.53 30.16
N LEU A 208 7.99 -18.25 29.95
CA LEU A 208 8.20 -17.29 31.05
C LEU A 208 6.89 -16.97 31.78
N LEU A 209 5.76 -16.95 31.08
CA LEU A 209 4.47 -16.68 31.69
C LEU A 209 3.93 -17.89 32.48
N ARG A 210 4.47 -19.09 32.26
CA ARG A 210 4.10 -20.28 33.06
C ARG A 210 4.67 -20.27 34.47
N ASP A 211 5.68 -19.46 34.75
CA ASP A 211 6.30 -19.39 36.07
C ASP A 211 5.26 -19.12 37.17
N ASP A 212 5.47 -19.70 38.36
CA ASP A 212 4.53 -19.58 39.49
C ASP A 212 4.29 -18.12 39.91
N ARG A 213 5.27 -17.24 39.67
CA ARG A 213 5.16 -15.80 39.94
C ARG A 213 4.03 -15.11 39.18
N PHE A 214 3.62 -15.62 38.01
CA PHE A 214 2.52 -15.05 37.22
C PHE A 214 1.19 -15.80 37.39
N LYS A 215 1.15 -16.84 38.25
CA LYS A 215 0.01 -17.74 38.36
C LYS A 215 -1.28 -17.01 38.71
N THR A 216 -1.25 -16.12 39.70
CA THR A 216 -2.43 -15.38 40.17
C THR A 216 -3.06 -14.54 39.06
N GLU A 217 -2.24 -13.82 38.29
CA GLU A 217 -2.72 -12.99 37.19
C GLU A 217 -3.23 -13.83 36.01
N ARG A 218 -2.59 -14.97 35.73
CA ARG A 218 -3.08 -15.93 34.72
C ARG A 218 -4.46 -16.49 35.06
N GLU A 219 -4.63 -16.95 36.30
CA GLU A 219 -5.92 -17.49 36.78
C GLU A 219 -7.03 -16.42 36.73
N ALA A 220 -6.70 -15.16 37.04
CA ALA A 220 -7.65 -14.05 36.91
C ALA A 220 -8.09 -13.81 35.45
N ILE A 221 -7.15 -13.85 34.50
CA ILE A 221 -7.46 -13.72 33.07
C ILE A 221 -8.33 -14.88 32.60
N GLU A 222 -8.01 -16.12 32.97
CA GLU A 222 -8.77 -17.31 32.60
C GLU A 222 -10.20 -17.28 33.18
N ALA A 223 -10.36 -16.85 34.43
CA ALA A 223 -11.67 -16.69 35.07
C ALA A 223 -12.51 -15.59 34.39
N ASN A 224 -11.90 -14.45 34.04
CA ASN A 224 -12.57 -13.37 33.32
C ASN A 224 -13.01 -13.81 31.92
N LEU A 225 -12.16 -14.57 31.20
CA LEU A 225 -12.51 -15.13 29.91
C LEU A 225 -13.64 -16.16 30.00
N ALA A 226 -13.63 -17.02 31.02
CA ALA A 226 -14.72 -17.96 31.27
C ALA A 226 -16.05 -17.23 31.53
N SER A 227 -16.01 -16.16 32.32
CA SER A 227 -17.18 -15.31 32.61
C SER A 227 -17.72 -14.63 31.35
N ILE A 228 -16.84 -14.10 30.50
CA ILE A 228 -17.22 -13.50 29.21
C ILE A 228 -17.85 -14.54 28.29
N ARG A 229 -17.32 -15.76 28.22
CA ARG A 229 -17.90 -16.85 27.40
C ARG A 229 -19.28 -17.27 27.92
N GLN A 230 -19.45 -17.35 29.23
CA GLN A 230 -20.74 -17.68 29.84
C GLN A 230 -21.77 -16.57 29.63
N ALA A 231 -21.37 -15.31 29.71
CA ALA A 231 -22.26 -14.19 29.40
C ALA A 231 -22.65 -14.18 27.91
N ALA A 232 -21.67 -14.43 27.02
CA ALA A 232 -21.86 -14.47 25.57
C ALA A 232 -22.77 -15.62 25.09
N SER A 233 -22.87 -16.73 25.83
CA SER A 233 -23.81 -17.81 25.48
C SER A 233 -25.25 -17.51 25.88
N GLN A 234 -25.46 -16.57 26.82
CA GLN A 234 -26.78 -16.19 27.32
C GLN A 234 -27.30 -14.89 26.72
N GLN A 235 -26.41 -14.00 26.29
CA GLN A 235 -26.71 -12.65 25.83
C GLN A 235 -26.04 -12.37 24.48
N SER A 236 -26.75 -11.64 23.60
CA SER A 236 -26.21 -11.24 22.28
C SER A 236 -25.08 -10.20 22.40
N GLU A 237 -25.11 -9.39 23.46
CA GLU A 237 -24.15 -8.33 23.73
C GLU A 237 -23.24 -8.70 24.91
N ILE A 238 -21.96 -8.33 24.81
CA ILE A 238 -20.98 -8.58 25.86
C ILE A 238 -21.00 -7.42 26.84
N ASP A 239 -21.18 -7.70 28.13
CA ASP A 239 -21.15 -6.69 29.19
C ASP A 239 -19.83 -5.90 29.17
N PRO A 240 -19.88 -4.56 28.99
CA PRO A 240 -18.71 -3.70 29.03
C PRO A 240 -17.88 -3.85 30.31
N GLN A 241 -18.52 -4.13 31.45
CA GLN A 241 -17.81 -4.30 32.73
C GLN A 241 -16.90 -5.52 32.71
N LEU A 242 -17.36 -6.65 32.15
CA LEU A 242 -16.55 -7.86 32.01
C LEU A 242 -15.35 -7.63 31.09
N THR A 243 -15.54 -6.88 30.00
CA THR A 243 -14.42 -6.53 29.11
C THR A 243 -13.39 -5.62 29.78
N ALA A 244 -13.83 -4.68 30.61
CA ALA A 244 -12.95 -3.81 31.38
C ALA A 244 -12.18 -4.58 32.46
N GLN A 245 -12.82 -5.55 33.13
CA GLN A 245 -12.16 -6.44 34.09
C GLN A 245 -11.07 -7.28 33.40
N LEU A 246 -11.38 -7.86 32.23
CA LEU A 246 -10.39 -8.57 31.42
C LEU A 246 -9.21 -7.67 31.05
N GLU A 247 -9.47 -6.47 30.51
CA GLU A 247 -8.43 -5.49 30.15
C GLU A 247 -7.54 -5.15 31.37
N SER A 248 -8.15 -4.93 32.54
CA SER A 248 -7.40 -4.64 33.77
C SER A 248 -6.51 -5.80 34.22
N SER A 249 -7.01 -7.05 34.13
CA SER A 249 -6.22 -8.25 34.47
C SER A 249 -5.06 -8.48 33.51
N ILE A 250 -5.23 -8.21 32.21
CA ILE A 250 -4.15 -8.28 31.21
C ILE A 250 -3.10 -7.22 31.48
N LEU A 251 -3.51 -5.98 31.78
CA LEU A 251 -2.58 -4.89 32.12
C LEU A 251 -1.80 -5.20 33.41
N ALA A 252 -2.45 -5.79 34.42
CA ALA A 252 -1.78 -6.22 35.64
C ALA A 252 -0.68 -7.26 35.36
N LEU A 253 -1.00 -8.29 34.55
CA LEU A 253 -0.01 -9.29 34.13
C LEU A 253 1.13 -8.66 33.33
N ALA A 254 0.83 -7.78 32.37
CA ALA A 254 1.84 -7.13 31.54
C ALA A 254 2.78 -6.23 32.35
N ASN A 255 2.23 -5.44 33.29
CA ASN A 255 3.03 -4.61 34.18
C ASN A 255 3.96 -5.46 35.07
N LYS A 256 3.45 -6.57 35.62
CA LYS A 256 4.25 -7.51 36.41
C LYS A 256 5.35 -8.17 35.60
N PHE A 257 5.03 -8.60 34.37
CA PHE A 257 6.00 -9.17 33.45
C PHE A 257 7.14 -8.20 33.14
N LEU A 258 6.82 -6.96 32.79
CA LEU A 258 7.82 -5.92 32.49
C LEU A 258 8.63 -5.49 33.73
N ALA A 259 8.05 -5.58 34.93
CA ALA A 259 8.76 -5.27 36.17
C ALA A 259 9.76 -6.36 36.56
N GLU A 260 9.42 -7.63 36.35
CA GLU A 260 10.24 -8.77 36.80
C GLU A 260 11.17 -9.34 35.72
N VAL A 261 10.89 -9.11 34.43
CA VAL A 261 11.65 -9.69 33.32
C VAL A 261 12.24 -8.59 32.46
N ASP A 262 13.55 -8.39 32.58
CA ASP A 262 14.30 -7.45 31.74
C ASP A 262 14.71 -8.11 30.40
N GLY A 263 14.13 -7.61 29.30
CA GLY A 263 14.45 -8.04 27.95
C GLY A 263 15.92 -7.81 27.56
N GLN A 264 16.59 -6.78 28.09
CA GLN A 264 18.01 -6.54 27.82
C GLN A 264 18.88 -7.57 28.53
N ALA A 265 18.58 -7.90 29.78
CA ALA A 265 19.25 -8.98 30.51
C ALA A 265 19.09 -10.33 29.80
N MET A 266 17.91 -10.63 29.25
CA MET A 266 17.67 -11.86 28.48
C MET A 266 18.46 -11.87 27.15
N ALA A 267 18.54 -10.74 26.45
CA ALA A 267 19.36 -10.61 25.24
C ALA A 267 20.85 -10.84 25.51
N ARG A 268 21.36 -10.39 26.68
CA ARG A 268 22.75 -10.62 27.10
C ARG A 268 23.04 -12.09 27.43
N LYS A 269 22.04 -12.86 27.88
CA LYS A 269 22.18 -14.30 28.18
C LYS A 269 22.28 -15.14 26.90
N GLY A 270 21.57 -14.74 25.85
CA GLY A 270 21.68 -15.36 24.55
C GLY A 270 20.47 -15.13 23.64
N VAL A 271 20.64 -15.47 22.37
CA VAL A 271 19.61 -15.32 21.34
C VAL A 271 18.36 -16.15 21.66
N GLN A 272 18.53 -17.37 22.19
CA GLN A 272 17.40 -18.26 22.51
C GLN A 272 16.52 -17.70 23.64
N ASP A 273 17.14 -17.21 24.72
CA ASP A 273 16.42 -16.60 25.84
C ASP A 273 15.69 -15.33 25.42
N TYR A 274 16.29 -14.56 24.52
CA TYR A 274 15.64 -13.40 23.93
C TYR A 274 14.40 -13.78 23.10
N TYR A 275 14.44 -14.87 22.34
CA TYR A 275 13.25 -15.36 21.62
C TYR A 275 12.13 -15.76 22.57
N ILE A 276 12.43 -16.43 23.68
CA ILE A 276 11.43 -16.79 24.70
C ILE A 276 10.80 -15.54 25.33
N TYR A 277 11.61 -14.51 25.61
CA TYR A 277 11.12 -13.21 26.05
C TYR A 277 10.17 -12.58 25.03
N ARG A 278 10.60 -12.51 23.77
CA ARG A 278 9.83 -11.89 22.69
C ARG A 278 8.52 -12.62 22.40
N GLU A 279 8.51 -13.95 22.51
CA GLU A 279 7.30 -14.76 22.41
C GLU A 279 6.29 -14.40 23.51
N SER A 280 6.77 -14.24 24.74
CA SER A 280 5.96 -13.84 25.89
C SER A 280 5.37 -12.44 25.72
N GLU A 281 6.18 -11.48 25.24
CA GLU A 281 5.71 -10.13 24.93
C GLU A 281 4.66 -10.13 23.81
N THR A 282 4.91 -10.86 22.72
CA THR A 282 3.98 -10.97 21.59
C THR A 282 2.65 -11.59 22.04
N HIS A 283 2.68 -12.54 22.97
CA HIS A 283 1.48 -13.14 23.56
C HIS A 283 0.69 -12.13 24.43
N LEU A 284 1.35 -11.29 25.22
CA LEU A 284 0.66 -10.23 25.98
C LEU A 284 0.04 -9.18 25.06
N GLN A 285 0.69 -8.86 23.94
CA GLN A 285 0.13 -8.00 22.91
C GLN A 285 -1.10 -8.64 22.27
N SER A 286 -1.05 -9.93 21.92
CA SER A 286 -2.20 -10.63 21.34
C SER A 286 -3.39 -10.70 22.31
N LEU A 287 -3.15 -10.90 23.62
CA LEU A 287 -4.16 -10.80 24.68
C LEU A 287 -4.81 -9.40 24.71
N SER A 288 -3.99 -8.35 24.65
CA SER A 288 -4.48 -6.97 24.63
C SER A 288 -5.31 -6.66 23.38
N HIS A 289 -4.91 -7.16 22.22
CA HIS A 289 -5.67 -7.04 20.98
C HIS A 289 -7.00 -7.80 21.04
N ALA A 290 -7.00 -9.00 21.61
CA ALA A 290 -8.22 -9.78 21.83
C ALA A 290 -9.22 -9.05 22.74
N ALA A 291 -8.76 -8.48 23.86
CA ALA A 291 -9.61 -7.69 24.76
C ALA A 291 -10.19 -6.44 24.06
N ARG A 292 -9.35 -5.73 23.28
CA ARG A 292 -9.81 -4.58 22.48
C ARG A 292 -10.85 -4.97 21.43
N ARG A 293 -10.69 -6.12 20.78
CA ARG A 293 -11.67 -6.65 19.83
C ARG A 293 -13.01 -6.92 20.51
N LEU A 294 -12.99 -7.57 21.68
CA LEU A 294 -14.22 -7.82 22.46
C LEU A 294 -14.95 -6.51 22.77
N LYS A 295 -14.20 -5.48 23.18
CA LYS A 295 -14.73 -4.14 23.46
C LYS A 295 -15.27 -3.41 22.23
N GLN A 296 -14.61 -3.54 21.08
CA GLN A 296 -15.01 -2.87 19.83
C GLN A 296 -16.22 -3.51 19.16
N VAL A 297 -16.29 -4.84 19.13
CA VAL A 297 -17.39 -5.56 18.46
C VAL A 297 -18.67 -5.47 19.30
N GLY A 298 -18.57 -5.54 20.63
CA GLY A 298 -19.70 -5.40 21.56
C GLY A 298 -20.73 -6.54 21.50
N LYS A 299 -20.68 -7.40 20.48
CA LYS A 299 -21.53 -8.57 20.28
C LYS A 299 -20.72 -9.86 20.43
N ALA A 300 -21.36 -10.89 20.99
CA ALA A 300 -20.76 -12.22 21.14
C ALA A 300 -20.37 -12.83 19.77
N ASP A 301 -21.28 -12.70 18.80
CA ASP A 301 -21.06 -13.12 17.42
C ASP A 301 -20.01 -12.22 16.73
N GLY A 302 -18.94 -12.85 16.24
CA GLY A 302 -17.81 -12.17 15.60
C GLY A 302 -16.71 -11.71 16.57
N ALA A 303 -16.96 -11.66 17.88
CA ALA A 303 -15.92 -11.37 18.88
C ALA A 303 -15.31 -12.64 19.48
N LEU A 304 -16.14 -13.66 19.75
CA LEU A 304 -15.72 -14.93 20.36
C LEU A 304 -15.92 -16.13 19.43
N ILE A 305 -16.88 -16.06 18.52
CA ILE A 305 -17.18 -17.13 17.56
C ILE A 305 -16.92 -16.59 16.17
N LEU A 306 -16.15 -17.32 15.34
CA LEU A 306 -16.07 -16.98 13.91
C LEU A 306 -17.45 -17.17 13.30
N SER A 307 -18.05 -16.08 12.83
CA SER A 307 -19.33 -16.14 12.11
C SER A 307 -19.17 -17.06 10.89
N GLY A 308 -19.92 -18.16 10.87
CA GLY A 308 -19.98 -19.09 9.74
C GLY A 308 -18.94 -20.22 9.72
N TYR A 309 -18.08 -20.36 10.75
CA TYR A 309 -17.25 -21.57 10.87
C TYR A 309 -18.01 -22.67 11.62
N THR A 310 -18.19 -23.81 10.97
CA THR A 310 -18.82 -24.99 11.57
C THR A 310 -17.84 -26.17 11.53
N PRO A 311 -17.25 -26.59 12.65
CA PRO A 311 -16.25 -27.66 12.68
C PRO A 311 -16.71 -28.98 12.04
N SER A 312 -18.00 -29.32 12.12
CA SER A 312 -18.57 -30.54 11.51
C SER A 312 -18.70 -30.47 9.99
N ILE A 313 -18.68 -29.27 9.40
CA ILE A 313 -18.83 -29.06 7.95
C ILE A 313 -17.49 -28.60 7.37
N ASP A 314 -16.98 -27.46 7.85
CA ASP A 314 -15.73 -26.87 7.38
C ASP A 314 -14.52 -27.68 7.83
N GLY A 315 -14.57 -28.30 9.01
CA GLY A 315 -13.48 -29.13 9.55
C GLY A 315 -13.53 -30.60 9.13
N GLN A 316 -14.50 -31.04 8.33
CA GLN A 316 -14.70 -32.47 8.05
C GLN A 316 -13.50 -33.12 7.34
N ASN A 317 -12.91 -32.42 6.37
CA ASN A 317 -11.74 -32.87 5.63
C ASN A 317 -10.80 -31.70 5.31
N LEU A 318 -9.61 -32.01 4.82
CA LEU A 318 -8.62 -30.98 4.51
C LEU A 318 -9.11 -29.98 3.46
N THR A 319 -9.84 -30.44 2.45
CA THR A 319 -10.29 -29.54 1.37
C THR A 319 -11.33 -28.55 1.89
N SER A 320 -12.33 -28.99 2.66
CA SER A 320 -13.36 -28.12 3.24
C SER A 320 -12.72 -27.09 4.17
N LEU A 321 -11.70 -27.49 4.93
CA LEU A 321 -10.96 -26.60 5.81
C LEU A 321 -10.20 -25.54 5.00
N LEU A 322 -9.48 -25.97 3.96
CA LEU A 322 -8.76 -25.05 3.07
C LEU A 322 -9.72 -24.13 2.30
N SER A 323 -10.90 -24.61 1.87
CA SER A 323 -11.92 -23.80 1.18
C SER A 323 -12.42 -22.70 2.10
N TYR A 324 -12.74 -23.07 3.35
CA TYR A 324 -13.13 -22.11 4.38
C TYR A 324 -12.03 -21.06 4.60
N MET A 325 -10.78 -21.51 4.74
CA MET A 325 -9.64 -20.64 4.98
C MET A 325 -9.39 -19.66 3.83
N VAL A 326 -9.53 -20.12 2.59
CA VAL A 326 -9.42 -19.28 1.38
C VAL A 326 -10.53 -18.24 1.32
N ARG A 327 -11.78 -18.61 1.62
CA ARG A 327 -12.93 -17.70 1.55
C ARG A 327 -12.87 -16.61 2.62
N ASN A 328 -12.37 -16.95 3.81
CA ASN A 328 -12.39 -16.08 4.98
C ASN A 328 -11.04 -15.45 5.33
N GLY A 329 -10.01 -15.64 4.50
CA GLY A 329 -8.68 -15.09 4.75
C GLY A 329 -8.01 -15.64 6.01
N VAL A 330 -8.29 -16.89 6.37
CA VAL A 330 -7.73 -17.57 7.54
C VAL A 330 -6.44 -18.29 7.15
N GLU A 331 -5.49 -18.33 8.06
CA GLU A 331 -4.19 -18.97 7.91
C GLU A 331 -3.94 -19.99 9.01
N PHE A 332 -3.06 -20.95 8.78
CA PHE A 332 -2.54 -21.79 9.86
C PHE A 332 -1.68 -20.92 10.77
N ALA A 333 -1.97 -20.95 12.07
CA ALA A 333 -1.07 -20.44 13.09
C ALA A 333 0.01 -21.50 13.39
N PRO A 334 1.12 -21.14 14.06
CA PRO A 334 2.06 -22.14 14.57
C PRO A 334 1.36 -23.16 15.49
N PRO A 335 1.76 -24.45 15.45
CA PRO A 335 1.23 -25.45 16.36
C PRO A 335 1.67 -25.15 17.78
N GLU A 336 0.90 -25.67 18.74
CA GLU A 336 1.39 -25.79 20.11
C GLU A 336 2.51 -26.85 20.17
N PRO A 337 3.47 -26.70 21.10
CA PRO A 337 4.50 -27.71 21.32
C PRO A 337 3.90 -29.10 21.54
N GLY A 338 4.31 -30.08 20.73
CA GLY A 338 3.80 -31.46 20.74
C GLY A 338 2.72 -31.76 19.70
N ASN A 339 2.23 -30.75 18.97
CA ASN A 339 1.24 -30.90 17.90
C ASN A 339 1.84 -30.86 16.48
N GLU A 340 3.17 -30.83 16.36
CA GLU A 340 3.90 -30.69 15.09
C GLU A 340 3.60 -31.84 14.12
N ASN A 341 3.48 -33.07 14.62
CA ASN A 341 3.14 -34.24 13.80
C ASN A 341 1.78 -34.09 13.08
N THR A 342 0.84 -33.33 13.65
CA THR A 342 -0.43 -33.05 12.95
C THR A 342 -0.22 -32.11 11.77
N TYR A 343 0.69 -31.15 11.90
CA TYR A 343 1.05 -30.22 10.83
C TYR A 343 1.82 -30.93 9.71
N GLU A 344 2.71 -31.87 10.05
CA GLU A 344 3.37 -32.74 9.08
C GLU A 344 2.36 -33.60 8.32
N LYS A 345 1.42 -34.25 9.04
CA LYS A 345 0.33 -35.03 8.43
C LYS A 345 -0.51 -34.18 7.47
N LEU A 346 -0.90 -32.96 7.89
CA LEU A 346 -1.65 -32.02 7.05
C LEU A 346 -0.85 -31.61 5.81
N PHE A 347 0.45 -31.44 5.96
CA PHE A 347 1.32 -31.03 4.87
C PHE A 347 1.42 -32.13 3.82
N GLU A 348 1.63 -33.38 4.23
CA GLU A 348 1.64 -34.51 3.30
C GLU A 348 0.30 -34.69 2.58
N MET A 349 -0.83 -34.51 3.29
CA MET A 349 -2.15 -34.51 2.68
C MET A 349 -2.33 -33.37 1.65
N ALA A 350 -1.90 -32.15 1.99
CA ALA A 350 -1.95 -31.00 1.08
C ALA A 350 -1.04 -31.18 -0.14
N LYS A 351 0.15 -31.75 0.06
CA LYS A 351 1.10 -32.09 -0.99
C LYS A 351 0.52 -33.13 -1.94
N GLY A 352 -0.06 -34.22 -1.41
CA GLY A 352 -0.73 -35.24 -2.21
C GLY A 352 -1.85 -34.65 -3.06
N LEU A 353 -2.67 -33.77 -2.48
CA LEU A 353 -3.73 -33.05 -3.19
C LEU A 353 -3.17 -32.15 -4.31
N TYR A 354 -2.08 -31.44 -4.03
CA TYR A 354 -1.45 -30.57 -5.03
C TYR A 354 -0.87 -31.37 -6.20
N VAL A 355 -0.21 -32.50 -5.93
CA VAL A 355 0.30 -33.37 -6.99
C VAL A 355 -0.84 -33.95 -7.83
N ALA A 356 -1.92 -34.42 -7.20
CA ALA A 356 -3.08 -34.97 -7.90
C ALA A 356 -3.80 -33.94 -8.79
N THR A 357 -3.85 -32.67 -8.37
CA THR A 357 -4.52 -31.59 -9.11
C THR A 357 -3.63 -30.91 -10.15
N SER A 358 -2.30 -31.00 -10.00
CA SER A 358 -1.35 -30.45 -10.98
C SER A 358 -1.04 -31.44 -12.11
N SER A 359 -1.11 -32.74 -11.87
CA SER A 359 -0.93 -33.77 -12.91
C SER A 359 -2.08 -33.80 -13.92
N SER A 360 -3.32 -33.48 -13.51
CA SER A 360 -4.49 -33.45 -14.41
C SER A 360 -4.45 -32.27 -15.40
N ASN A 361 -3.80 -31.16 -15.04
CA ASN A 361 -3.62 -30.00 -15.92
C ASN A 361 -2.48 -30.18 -16.96
N GLY A 362 -1.87 -31.38 -17.01
CA GLY A 362 -0.72 -31.69 -17.87
C GLY A 362 -1.02 -32.60 -19.07
N SER A 363 -2.27 -32.95 -19.36
CA SER A 363 -2.62 -33.70 -20.58
C SER A 363 -3.08 -32.74 -21.68
N PRO A 364 -2.36 -32.64 -22.82
CA PRO A 364 -2.79 -31.89 -24.00
C PRO A 364 -4.00 -32.49 -24.70
#